data_AF-A0A643C7W4-F1
#
_entry.id   AF-A0A643C7W4-F1
#
_cell.length_a   1.000
_cell.length_b   1.000
_cell.length_c   1.000
_cell.angle_alpha   90.00
_cell.angle_beta   90.00
_cell.angle_gamma   90.00
#
_symmetry.space_group_name_H-M   'P 1'
#
loop_
_entity.id
_entity.type
_entity.pdbx_description
1 polymer ?
#
loop_
_entity_poly.entity_id
_entity_poly.type
_entity_poly.pdbx_seq_one_letter_code
_entity_poly.pdbx_strand_id
1 'polypeptide(L)'
;YSKDTPINPSENSTSSLSTCLINQNLSLNRTSLEIVEKGWEKESGSHMWIYILLGNMLRGIGETPITPLGISYIDDFAKEGHSSFYLGNLFAVTMIGPVVGFLLVSLFSKMYVDIGYVDLSFFQSLKNILTNPLYVITLFLTLLQASSHIGIITYVFKYVEQQYGQSASETSILFGFITIPTFASGMFTGGYIIKKFKFTLVGIAKFSFCSHMLSFLFHLLNFALICENKSVAGLTLTYDGNNPVASHINVPLSYCNSDCNCDQSQWEPLCGDNGITYISPCLAGCKSSSGSKKSVMFHNCSCVEVNGFQSRNNSMKLGECPKNDQCTRKFYVYIVVQIFIFFSSALGSTSNIMLVFKNVEPELKSLAMGFHSLTIRTLGGIPAPIYFGALIDRACMKWSVNNYGKQGSCRIYNSTLYGNTFFGLTTSLKLPALVLYVVLISVMKKKYQGKDIKASENERKSVNEANLEPLSSDAGVDRETHI
;
A
#
# COMPACT_ATOMS: atom_id res chain seq x y z
N TYR A 1 46.94 -18.51 17.68
CA TYR A 1 48.04 -18.97 18.54
C TYR A 1 47.45 -19.29 19.91
N SER A 2 47.96 -20.28 20.64
CA SER A 2 47.25 -20.96 21.75
C SER A 2 47.54 -20.39 23.17
N LYS A 3 46.78 -20.93 24.15
CA LYS A 3 46.88 -20.87 25.64
C LYS A 3 46.14 -19.71 26.34
N ASP A 4 45.48 -19.88 27.51
CA ASP A 4 45.11 -21.09 28.32
C ASP A 4 43.85 -20.80 29.22
N THR A 5 43.30 -21.83 29.87
CA THR A 5 42.20 -21.87 30.88
C THR A 5 42.72 -21.96 32.34
N PRO A 6 41.92 -22.14 33.44
CA PRO A 6 40.48 -21.90 33.75
C PRO A 6 40.25 -21.11 35.09
N ILE A 7 39.00 -20.97 35.56
CA ILE A 7 38.52 -21.30 36.94
C ILE A 7 36.99 -21.09 37.03
N ASN A 8 36.30 -21.96 37.78
CA ASN A 8 34.88 -21.88 38.16
C ASN A 8 34.82 -21.74 39.71
N PRO A 9 33.78 -21.12 40.30
CA PRO A 9 32.70 -21.96 40.82
C PRO A 9 31.28 -21.38 40.72
N SER A 10 30.33 -22.25 41.04
CA SER A 10 28.89 -22.08 41.19
C SER A 10 28.43 -20.92 42.10
N GLU A 11 27.22 -20.38 41.83
CA GLU A 11 26.09 -20.59 42.76
C GLU A 11 24.72 -20.24 42.16
N ASN A 12 23.67 -20.85 42.72
CA ASN A 12 22.26 -20.66 42.32
C ASN A 12 21.70 -19.32 42.83
N SER A 13 20.80 -18.69 42.08
CA SER A 13 19.78 -17.84 42.70
C SER A 13 18.48 -17.79 41.88
N THR A 14 17.40 -18.25 42.52
CA THR A 14 16.01 -18.10 42.07
C THR A 14 15.58 -16.64 42.10
N SER A 15 15.02 -16.13 41.00
CA SER A 15 14.42 -14.80 40.95
C SER A 15 13.00 -14.78 41.54
N SER A 16 12.90 -14.70 42.87
CA SER A 16 11.65 -14.30 43.54
C SER A 16 11.40 -12.80 43.31
N LEU A 17 10.41 -12.48 42.48
CA LEU A 17 9.96 -11.11 42.27
C LEU A 17 9.18 -10.62 43.52
N SER A 18 9.64 -9.57 44.19
CA SER A 18 8.94 -8.97 45.34
C SER A 18 8.66 -7.48 45.15
N THR A 19 7.50 -7.06 45.66
CA THR A 19 6.87 -5.74 45.51
C THR A 19 7.36 -4.70 46.52
N CYS A 20 7.36 -3.44 46.08
CA CYS A 20 7.25 -2.15 46.82
C CYS A 20 7.65 -2.03 48.31
N LEU A 21 8.51 -1.04 48.63
CA LEU A 21 8.23 -0.01 49.66
C LEU A 21 9.17 1.23 49.55
N ILE A 22 8.95 2.25 50.38
CA ILE A 22 9.20 3.68 50.10
C ILE A 22 10.01 4.40 51.20
N ASN A 23 10.75 5.45 50.79
CA ASN A 23 11.18 6.70 51.49
C ASN A 23 12.58 6.89 52.16
N GLN A 24 13.21 8.02 51.76
CA GLN A 24 13.93 9.07 52.55
C GLN A 24 15.18 8.68 53.39
N ASN A 25 16.34 9.37 53.35
CA ASN A 25 16.56 10.83 53.27
C ASN A 25 18.03 11.23 52.95
N LEU A 26 18.23 12.52 52.66
CA LEU A 26 19.51 13.25 52.41
C LEU A 26 20.69 12.95 53.37
N SER A 27 21.91 13.00 52.81
CA SER A 27 22.98 13.86 53.35
C SER A 27 23.86 14.45 52.24
N LEU A 28 24.11 15.76 52.29
CA LEU A 28 25.01 16.46 51.38
C LEU A 28 26.46 16.08 51.65
N ASN A 29 27.30 16.09 50.62
CA ASN A 29 28.61 16.73 50.76
C ASN A 29 29.01 17.46 49.45
N ARG A 30 29.36 18.74 49.58
CA ARG A 30 29.64 19.66 48.46
C ARG A 30 31.01 20.30 48.68
N THR A 31 31.86 20.17 47.66
CA THR A 31 33.01 21.06 47.39
C THR A 31 33.07 21.25 45.88
N SER A 32 32.31 22.16 45.27
CA SER A 32 32.52 23.63 45.22
C SER A 32 33.84 24.05 44.57
N LEU A 33 33.83 24.20 43.24
CA LEU A 33 34.36 25.40 42.60
C LEU A 33 33.47 25.77 41.42
N GLU A 34 33.28 27.07 41.20
CA GLU A 34 32.18 27.60 40.38
C GLU A 34 32.59 27.86 38.93
N ILE A 35 31.82 27.34 37.97
CA ILE A 35 31.42 28.10 36.78
C ILE A 35 29.93 27.85 36.56
N VAL A 36 29.12 28.88 36.81
CA VAL A 36 27.69 28.93 36.50
C VAL A 36 27.49 30.00 35.43
N GLU A 37 27.15 29.62 34.19
CA GLU A 37 25.85 29.88 33.55
C GLU A 37 25.90 29.73 32.01
N LYS A 38 24.76 29.32 31.44
CA LYS A 38 24.32 29.55 30.03
C LYS A 38 25.21 29.05 28.88
N GLY A 39 24.90 27.83 28.46
CA GLY A 39 24.95 27.43 27.05
C GLY A 39 23.71 26.61 26.69
N TRP A 40 22.82 27.13 25.85
CA TRP A 40 21.80 26.30 25.19
C TRP A 40 22.52 25.38 24.21
N GLU A 41 22.51 24.07 24.43
CA GLU A 41 22.81 23.13 23.35
C GLU A 41 21.65 23.17 22.35
N LYS A 42 21.86 23.90 21.25
CA LYS A 42 21.11 23.65 20.01
C LYS A 42 21.36 22.19 19.62
N GLU A 43 20.30 21.38 19.54
CA GLU A 43 20.35 20.18 18.71
C GLU A 43 20.77 20.60 17.31
N SER A 44 21.96 20.16 16.89
CA SER A 44 22.42 20.27 15.53
C SER A 44 21.55 19.35 14.67
N GLY A 45 20.55 19.92 14.01
CA GLY A 45 19.66 19.20 13.09
C GLY A 45 20.47 18.51 12.00
N SER A 46 20.77 17.22 12.21
CA SER A 46 21.72 16.49 11.39
C SER A 46 21.24 16.43 9.95
N HIS A 47 22.05 16.99 9.04
CA HIS A 47 21.80 16.99 7.59
C HIS A 47 21.79 15.58 6.97
N MET A 48 21.96 14.52 7.76
CA MET A 48 21.81 13.12 7.34
C MET A 48 20.50 12.84 6.57
N TRP A 49 19.40 13.52 6.91
CA TRP A 49 18.14 13.42 6.15
C TRP A 49 18.26 13.90 4.70
N ILE A 50 19.11 14.89 4.43
CA ILE A 50 19.39 15.37 3.07
C ILE A 50 20.13 14.28 2.29
N TYR A 51 21.14 13.63 2.88
CA TYR A 51 21.86 12.53 2.24
C TYR A 51 21.00 11.27 2.05
N ILE A 52 20.09 10.96 2.98
CA ILE A 52 19.11 9.88 2.82
C ILE A 52 18.12 10.21 1.70
N LEU A 53 17.65 11.46 1.60
CA LEU A 53 16.78 11.91 0.54
C LEU A 53 17.50 11.88 -0.82
N LEU A 54 18.74 12.38 -0.87
CA LEU A 54 19.58 12.36 -2.08
C LEU A 54 19.94 10.94 -2.51
N GLY A 55 20.22 10.04 -1.56
CA GLY A 55 20.51 8.63 -1.81
C GLY A 55 19.28 7.86 -2.31
N ASN A 56 18.09 8.13 -1.77
CA ASN A 56 16.84 7.59 -2.31
C ASN A 56 16.50 8.21 -3.67
N MET A 57 16.87 9.47 -3.92
CA MET A 57 16.74 10.12 -5.23
C MET A 57 17.71 9.52 -6.25
N LEU A 58 18.98 9.26 -5.90
CA LEU A 58 19.96 8.58 -6.75
C LEU A 58 19.58 7.12 -7.01
N ARG A 59 19.13 6.37 -5.99
CA ARG A 59 18.56 5.03 -6.17
C ARG A 59 17.34 5.09 -7.09
N GLY A 60 16.50 6.11 -6.92
CA GLY A 60 15.44 6.48 -7.86
C GLY A 60 16.00 6.61 -9.28
N ILE A 61 16.98 7.48 -9.51
CA ILE A 61 17.62 7.76 -10.82
C ILE A 61 18.32 6.54 -11.43
N GLY A 62 18.88 5.63 -10.63
CA GLY A 62 19.60 4.44 -11.08
C GLY A 62 18.73 3.19 -11.28
N GLU A 63 17.62 3.06 -10.55
CA GLU A 63 16.57 2.06 -10.81
C GLU A 63 15.65 2.52 -11.95
N THR A 64 15.48 3.84 -12.08
CA THR A 64 14.69 4.53 -13.11
C THR A 64 14.99 4.11 -14.53
N PRO A 65 16.20 3.78 -15.01
CA PRO A 65 16.44 3.45 -16.41
C PRO A 65 16.22 1.96 -16.69
N ILE A 66 16.31 1.08 -15.68
CA ILE A 66 16.24 -0.38 -15.85
C ILE A 66 14.90 -0.80 -16.42
N THR A 67 13.81 -0.23 -15.90
CA THR A 67 12.47 -0.49 -16.43
C THR A 67 12.27 0.16 -17.81
N PRO A 68 12.39 1.48 -18.03
CA PRO A 68 12.20 2.08 -19.35
C PRO A 68 13.14 1.61 -20.44
N LEU A 69 14.46 1.56 -20.21
CA LEU A 69 15.43 1.19 -21.25
C LEU A 69 15.37 -0.31 -21.53
N GLY A 70 15.23 -1.14 -20.49
CA GLY A 70 15.04 -2.58 -20.66
C GLY A 70 13.73 -2.91 -21.38
N ILE A 71 12.63 -2.25 -21.01
CA ILE A 71 11.33 -2.43 -21.66
C ILE A 71 11.33 -1.85 -23.07
N SER A 72 11.89 -0.66 -23.31
CA SER A 72 11.96 -0.06 -24.66
C SER A 72 12.81 -0.91 -25.59
N TYR A 73 13.98 -1.35 -25.15
CA TYR A 73 14.84 -2.23 -25.92
C TYR A 73 14.11 -3.54 -26.30
N ILE A 74 13.43 -4.18 -25.35
CA ILE A 74 12.66 -5.39 -25.64
C ILE A 74 11.46 -5.10 -26.56
N ASP A 75 10.81 -3.94 -26.46
CA ASP A 75 9.68 -3.58 -27.34
C ASP A 75 10.13 -3.24 -28.77
N ASP A 76 11.27 -2.53 -28.90
CA ASP A 76 11.83 -2.06 -30.18
C ASP A 76 12.59 -3.18 -30.94
N PHE A 77 13.11 -4.20 -30.24
CA PHE A 77 13.84 -5.33 -30.85
C PHE A 77 13.08 -6.68 -30.87
N ALA A 78 11.92 -6.81 -30.21
CA ALA A 78 11.12 -8.03 -30.33
C ALA A 78 10.37 -8.09 -31.67
N LYS A 79 10.28 -9.28 -32.26
CA LYS A 79 9.43 -9.55 -33.44
C LYS A 79 7.99 -9.10 -33.18
N GLU A 80 7.33 -8.52 -34.19
CA GLU A 80 6.03 -7.86 -34.03
C GLU A 80 5.02 -8.66 -33.18
N GLY A 81 4.54 -8.02 -32.11
CA GLY A 81 3.60 -8.61 -31.16
C GLY A 81 4.21 -9.62 -30.18
N HIS A 82 5.50 -9.92 -30.19
CA HIS A 82 6.14 -10.77 -29.17
C HIS A 82 6.69 -10.00 -27.96
N SER A 83 6.81 -8.67 -28.06
CA SER A 83 7.27 -7.78 -26.97
C SER A 83 6.62 -8.11 -25.62
N SER A 84 5.29 -8.15 -25.55
CA SER A 84 4.53 -8.40 -24.32
C SER A 84 4.84 -9.75 -23.66
N PHE A 85 5.26 -10.76 -24.43
CA PHE A 85 5.66 -12.07 -23.88
C PHE A 85 7.06 -12.03 -23.26
N TYR A 86 8.01 -11.37 -23.93
CA TYR A 86 9.37 -11.19 -23.39
C TYR A 86 9.37 -10.32 -22.13
N LEU A 87 8.56 -9.25 -22.11
CA LEU A 87 8.34 -8.41 -20.93
C LEU A 87 7.75 -9.20 -19.75
N GLY A 88 6.80 -10.10 -19.99
CA GLY A 88 6.25 -10.97 -18.94
C GLY A 88 7.30 -11.88 -18.30
N ASN A 89 8.24 -12.41 -19.08
CA ASN A 89 9.35 -13.21 -18.56
C ASN A 89 10.38 -12.36 -17.80
N LEU A 90 10.69 -11.14 -18.27
CA LEU A 90 11.60 -10.20 -17.60
C LEU A 90 11.12 -9.88 -16.16
N PHE A 91 9.82 -9.67 -15.97
CA PHE A 91 9.23 -9.40 -14.66
C PHE A 91 9.26 -10.61 -13.70
N ALA A 92 9.29 -11.84 -14.21
CA ALA A 92 9.49 -13.03 -13.39
C ALA A 92 10.96 -13.16 -12.92
N VAL A 93 11.92 -12.93 -13.81
CA VAL A 93 13.37 -13.03 -13.51
C VAL A 93 13.84 -11.93 -12.54
N THR A 94 13.23 -10.74 -12.57
CA THR A 94 13.61 -9.63 -11.67
C THR A 94 13.38 -9.92 -10.19
N MET A 95 12.56 -10.93 -9.83
CA MET A 95 12.40 -11.39 -8.44
C MET A 95 13.66 -12.05 -7.86
N ILE A 96 14.63 -12.45 -8.70
CA ILE A 96 15.94 -12.97 -8.27
C ILE A 96 16.87 -11.82 -7.83
N GLY A 97 16.69 -10.62 -8.39
CA GLY A 97 17.52 -9.45 -8.14
C GLY A 97 17.65 -9.04 -6.65
N PRO A 98 16.56 -8.94 -5.88
CA PRO A 98 16.61 -8.64 -4.44
C PRO A 98 17.51 -9.59 -3.64
N VAL A 99 17.49 -10.90 -3.96
CA VAL A 99 18.30 -11.92 -3.27
C VAL A 99 19.79 -11.67 -3.46
N VAL A 100 20.21 -11.38 -4.70
CA VAL A 100 21.60 -11.05 -5.03
C VAL A 100 21.99 -9.66 -4.50
N GLY A 101 21.06 -8.71 -4.49
CA GLY A 101 21.26 -7.35 -4.00
C GLY A 101 21.65 -7.29 -2.51
N PHE A 102 21.01 -8.07 -1.65
CA PHE A 102 21.38 -8.13 -0.23
C PHE A 102 22.78 -8.70 -0.01
N LEU A 103 23.20 -9.70 -0.81
CA LEU A 103 24.54 -10.28 -0.75
C LEU A 103 25.62 -9.27 -1.20
N LEU A 104 25.35 -8.51 -2.27
CA LEU A 104 26.27 -7.48 -2.76
C LEU A 104 26.36 -6.27 -1.82
N VAL A 105 25.25 -5.81 -1.23
CA VAL A 105 25.26 -4.71 -0.24
C VAL A 105 26.21 -5.03 0.92
N SER A 106 26.19 -6.26 1.43
CA SER A 106 27.10 -6.70 2.50
C SER A 106 28.59 -6.67 2.12
N LEU A 107 28.92 -6.65 0.82
CA LEU A 107 30.30 -6.58 0.32
C LEU A 107 30.70 -5.13 0.00
N PHE A 108 29.81 -4.36 -0.61
CA PHE A 108 30.08 -2.98 -1.05
C PHE A 108 30.09 -1.95 0.08
N SER A 109 29.52 -2.23 1.27
CA SER A 109 29.67 -1.37 2.47
C SER A 109 31.12 -1.23 2.99
N LYS A 110 32.12 -1.81 2.31
CA LYS A 110 33.55 -1.71 2.64
C LYS A 110 34.36 -0.75 1.76
N MET A 111 33.73 -0.05 0.81
CA MET A 111 34.42 0.86 -0.13
C MET A 111 33.67 2.19 -0.30
N TYR A 112 34.42 3.29 -0.50
CA TYR A 112 33.91 4.67 -0.46
C TYR A 112 34.53 5.50 -1.60
N VAL A 113 33.71 6.22 -2.40
CA VAL A 113 34.14 7.16 -3.47
C VAL A 113 33.04 8.23 -3.71
N ASP A 114 33.42 9.48 -4.00
CA ASP A 114 32.54 10.65 -4.22
C ASP A 114 32.13 10.90 -5.70
N ILE A 115 31.13 11.76 -5.94
CA ILE A 115 30.44 11.97 -7.24
C ILE A 115 30.16 13.47 -7.54
N GLY A 116 30.23 13.91 -8.81
CA GLY A 116 29.55 15.14 -9.26
C GLY A 116 29.72 15.60 -10.73
N TYR A 117 28.62 15.73 -11.48
CA TYR A 117 28.27 16.81 -12.43
C TYR A 117 26.81 16.64 -12.93
N VAL A 118 26.12 17.69 -13.41
CA VAL A 118 24.71 17.64 -13.90
C VAL A 118 24.53 18.50 -15.17
N ASP A 119 23.78 18.00 -16.15
CA ASP A 119 23.62 18.60 -17.48
C ASP A 119 22.27 19.34 -17.68
N LEU A 120 22.27 20.45 -18.43
CA LEU A 120 21.11 21.33 -18.67
C LEU A 120 20.11 20.76 -19.68
N SER A 121 20.56 19.88 -20.60
CA SER A 121 19.74 19.25 -21.65
C SER A 121 18.49 18.55 -21.10
N PHE A 122 18.59 18.01 -19.88
CA PHE A 122 17.54 17.31 -19.13
C PHE A 122 16.26 18.15 -18.95
N PHE A 123 16.38 19.44 -18.61
CA PHE A 123 15.23 20.27 -18.28
C PHE A 123 14.35 20.59 -19.50
N GLN A 124 14.97 20.78 -20.67
CA GLN A 124 14.24 21.02 -21.92
C GLN A 124 13.48 19.76 -22.35
N SER A 125 14.10 18.59 -22.25
CA SER A 125 13.48 17.29 -22.53
C SER A 125 12.30 17.01 -21.60
N LEU A 126 12.43 17.32 -20.30
CA LEU A 126 11.35 17.20 -19.33
C LEU A 126 10.18 18.15 -19.64
N LYS A 127 10.47 19.40 -20.04
CA LYS A 127 9.45 20.37 -20.46
C LYS A 127 8.66 19.87 -21.68
N ASN A 128 9.32 19.28 -22.67
CA ASN A 128 8.66 18.71 -23.85
C ASN A 128 7.66 17.60 -23.46
N ILE A 129 8.06 16.68 -22.57
CA ILE A 129 7.19 15.61 -22.06
C ILE A 129 5.99 16.18 -21.30
N LEU A 130 6.21 17.13 -20.39
CA LEU A 130 5.16 17.75 -19.58
C LEU A 130 4.23 18.69 -20.37
N THR A 131 4.60 19.08 -21.58
CA THR A 131 3.73 19.87 -22.48
C THR A 131 2.77 18.97 -23.27
N ASN A 132 3.01 17.65 -23.34
CA ASN A 132 2.16 16.72 -24.08
C ASN A 132 0.90 16.35 -23.26
N PRO A 133 -0.31 16.80 -23.68
CA PRO A 133 -1.52 16.64 -22.86
C PRO A 133 -1.92 15.17 -22.67
N LEU A 134 -1.60 14.28 -23.62
CA LEU A 134 -1.89 12.85 -23.47
C LEU A 134 -1.03 12.21 -22.38
N TYR A 135 0.25 12.58 -22.30
CA TYR A 135 1.14 12.10 -21.26
C TYR A 135 0.71 12.63 -19.88
N VAL A 136 0.42 13.93 -19.76
CA VAL A 136 0.00 14.55 -18.49
C VAL A 136 -1.31 13.94 -17.96
N ILE A 137 -2.32 13.75 -18.81
CA ILE A 137 -3.58 13.08 -18.41
C ILE A 137 -3.29 11.64 -17.96
N THR A 138 -2.44 10.91 -18.68
CA THR A 138 -2.05 9.53 -18.31
C THR A 138 -1.30 9.50 -16.98
N LEU A 139 -0.44 10.49 -16.70
CA LEU A 139 0.33 10.61 -15.45
C LEU A 139 -0.58 10.86 -14.23
N PHE A 140 -1.54 11.80 -14.32
CA PHE A 140 -2.48 12.04 -13.21
C PHE A 140 -3.40 10.84 -12.96
N LEU A 141 -3.83 10.18 -14.04
CA LEU A 141 -4.63 8.96 -13.99
C LEU A 141 -3.88 7.83 -13.27
N THR A 142 -2.64 7.52 -13.65
CA THR A 142 -1.86 6.46 -13.00
C THR A 142 -1.45 6.84 -11.59
N LEU A 143 -1.18 8.11 -11.29
CA LEU A 143 -0.92 8.60 -9.93
C LEU A 143 -2.08 8.31 -8.98
N LEU A 144 -3.33 8.61 -9.39
CA LEU A 144 -4.53 8.31 -8.60
C LEU A 144 -4.73 6.80 -8.42
N GLN A 145 -4.58 6.02 -9.50
CA GLN A 145 -4.69 4.56 -9.43
C GLN A 145 -3.60 3.93 -8.54
N ALA A 146 -2.36 4.41 -8.62
CA ALA A 146 -1.25 3.90 -7.82
C ALA A 146 -1.40 4.28 -6.34
N SER A 147 -1.79 5.52 -6.04
CA SER A 147 -2.09 5.97 -4.67
C SER A 147 -3.16 5.10 -4.02
N SER A 148 -4.22 4.77 -4.76
CA SER A 148 -5.27 3.83 -4.33
C SER A 148 -4.72 2.42 -4.05
N HIS A 149 -3.89 1.85 -4.93
CA HIS A 149 -3.31 0.52 -4.70
C HIS A 149 -2.32 0.50 -3.53
N ILE A 150 -1.50 1.54 -3.37
CA ILE A 150 -0.53 1.66 -2.28
C ILE A 150 -1.28 1.72 -0.94
N GLY A 151 -2.30 2.58 -0.83
CA GLY A 151 -3.15 2.66 0.36
C GLY A 151 -3.83 1.33 0.72
N ILE A 152 -4.33 0.57 -0.27
CA ILE A 152 -4.85 -0.78 -0.05
C ILE A 152 -3.74 -1.69 0.51
N ILE A 153 -2.61 -1.81 -0.18
CA ILE A 153 -1.53 -2.76 0.16
C ILE A 153 -0.96 -2.47 1.56
N THR A 154 -0.79 -1.20 1.94
CA THR A 154 -0.27 -0.83 3.26
C THR A 154 -1.19 -1.25 4.40
N TYR A 155 -2.51 -1.19 4.22
CA TYR A 155 -3.47 -1.39 5.31
C TYR A 155 -4.29 -2.69 5.24
N VAL A 156 -4.22 -3.46 4.14
CA VAL A 156 -5.09 -4.64 3.94
C VAL A 156 -4.92 -5.70 5.03
N PHE A 157 -3.70 -5.96 5.51
CA PHE A 157 -3.47 -6.94 6.58
C PHE A 157 -4.13 -6.50 7.90
N LYS A 158 -3.94 -5.23 8.28
CA LYS A 158 -4.56 -4.63 9.47
C LYS A 158 -6.08 -4.52 9.35
N TYR A 159 -6.60 -4.25 8.14
CA TYR A 159 -8.03 -4.27 7.85
C TYR A 159 -8.60 -5.68 8.06
N VAL A 160 -7.96 -6.73 7.51
CA VAL A 160 -8.41 -8.12 7.66
C VAL A 160 -8.36 -8.58 9.11
N GLU A 161 -7.30 -8.24 9.83
CA GLU A 161 -7.14 -8.51 11.27
C GLU A 161 -8.27 -7.89 12.09
N GLN A 162 -8.56 -6.60 11.88
CA GLN A 162 -9.56 -5.86 12.65
C GLN A 162 -11.01 -6.18 12.27
N GLN A 163 -11.29 -6.55 11.01
CA GLN A 163 -12.63 -6.94 10.55
C GLN A 163 -12.95 -8.41 10.83
N TYR A 164 -12.06 -9.32 10.44
CA TYR A 164 -12.34 -10.75 10.37
C TYR A 164 -11.60 -11.56 11.45
N GLY A 165 -10.73 -10.93 12.25
CA GLY A 165 -10.02 -11.57 13.35
C GLY A 165 -8.90 -12.54 12.93
N GLN A 166 -8.48 -12.52 11.67
CA GLN A 166 -7.41 -13.37 11.14
C GLN A 166 -6.03 -12.76 11.45
N SER A 167 -5.02 -13.56 11.75
CA SER A 167 -3.69 -12.99 12.02
C SER A 167 -3.08 -12.36 10.77
N ALA A 168 -2.26 -11.31 10.96
CA ALA A 168 -1.51 -10.71 9.87
C ALA A 168 -0.59 -11.71 9.16
N SER A 169 -0.03 -12.69 9.87
CA SER A 169 0.81 -13.78 9.34
C SER A 169 0.04 -14.73 8.42
N GLU A 170 -1.11 -15.25 8.85
CA GLU A 170 -1.93 -16.16 8.05
C GLU A 170 -2.48 -15.44 6.82
N THR A 171 -2.93 -14.20 7.00
CA THR A 171 -3.40 -13.33 5.91
C THR A 171 -2.28 -13.07 4.89
N SER A 172 -1.05 -12.82 5.34
CA SER A 172 0.11 -12.59 4.45
C SER A 172 0.44 -13.80 3.60
N ILE A 173 0.44 -15.00 4.19
CA ILE A 173 0.66 -16.27 3.47
C ILE A 173 -0.45 -16.48 2.43
N LEU A 174 -1.72 -16.36 2.84
CA LEU A 174 -2.88 -16.53 1.97
C LEU A 174 -2.85 -15.54 0.78
N PHE A 175 -2.60 -14.25 1.06
CA PHE A 175 -2.52 -13.23 0.03
C PHE A 175 -1.31 -13.44 -0.89
N GLY A 176 -0.16 -13.87 -0.39
CA GLY A 176 1.01 -14.18 -1.22
C GLY A 176 0.70 -15.24 -2.27
N PHE A 177 0.14 -16.38 -1.85
CA PHE A 177 -0.21 -17.49 -2.76
C PHE A 177 -1.36 -17.16 -3.73
N ILE A 178 -2.31 -16.32 -3.33
CA ILE A 178 -3.48 -15.99 -4.18
C ILE A 178 -3.18 -14.82 -5.12
N THR A 179 -2.65 -13.70 -4.59
CA THR A 179 -2.58 -12.44 -5.34
C THR A 179 -1.48 -12.45 -6.40
N ILE A 180 -0.32 -13.06 -6.14
CA ILE A 180 0.82 -13.06 -7.08
C ILE A 180 0.46 -13.83 -8.38
N PRO A 181 -0.06 -15.08 -8.34
CA PRO A 181 -0.46 -15.78 -9.56
C PRO A 181 -1.67 -15.11 -10.25
N THR A 182 -2.62 -14.58 -9.48
CA THR A 182 -3.78 -13.83 -10.02
C THR A 182 -3.33 -12.59 -10.80
N PHE A 183 -2.39 -11.83 -10.25
CA PHE A 183 -1.87 -10.62 -10.90
C PHE A 183 -1.05 -10.97 -12.15
N ALA A 184 -0.17 -11.97 -12.07
CA ALA A 184 0.62 -12.45 -13.21
C ALA A 184 -0.29 -12.94 -14.37
N SER A 185 -1.23 -13.84 -14.07
CA SER A 185 -2.19 -14.37 -15.06
C SER A 185 -3.03 -13.27 -15.70
N GLY A 186 -3.48 -12.27 -14.93
CA GLY A 186 -4.17 -11.10 -15.46
C GLY A 186 -3.31 -10.27 -16.42
N MET A 187 -2.06 -9.96 -16.05
CA MET A 187 -1.14 -9.21 -16.93
C MET A 187 -0.82 -9.96 -18.23
N PHE A 188 -0.55 -11.26 -18.16
CA PHE A 188 -0.31 -12.11 -19.33
C PHE A 188 -1.55 -12.17 -20.23
N THR A 189 -2.74 -12.37 -19.65
CA THR A 189 -4.00 -12.42 -20.41
C THR A 189 -4.30 -11.08 -21.06
N GLY A 190 -4.08 -9.96 -20.37
CA GLY A 190 -4.26 -8.60 -20.91
C GLY A 190 -3.33 -8.34 -22.10
N GLY A 191 -2.05 -8.68 -21.98
CA GLY A 191 -1.09 -8.59 -23.08
C GLY A 191 -1.46 -9.48 -24.28
N TYR A 192 -1.90 -10.71 -24.01
CA TYR A 192 -2.36 -11.65 -25.03
C TYR A 192 -3.60 -11.15 -25.79
N ILE A 193 -4.59 -10.57 -25.10
CA ILE A 193 -5.78 -9.95 -25.72
C ILE A 193 -5.37 -8.83 -26.67
N ILE A 194 -4.52 -7.89 -26.21
CA ILE A 194 -4.03 -6.77 -27.03
C ILE A 194 -3.32 -7.28 -28.30
N LYS A 195 -2.47 -8.31 -28.17
CA LYS A 195 -1.80 -8.94 -29.31
C LYS A 195 -2.80 -9.60 -30.27
N LYS A 196 -3.67 -10.47 -29.75
CA LYS A 196 -4.56 -11.32 -30.56
C LYS A 196 -5.53 -10.50 -31.41
N PHE A 197 -6.10 -9.44 -30.82
CA PHE A 197 -7.05 -8.57 -31.50
C PHE A 197 -6.41 -7.33 -32.15
N LYS A 198 -5.07 -7.22 -32.14
CA LYS A 198 -4.28 -6.12 -32.75
C LYS A 198 -4.85 -4.73 -32.45
N PHE A 199 -5.12 -4.44 -31.18
CA PHE A 199 -5.81 -3.20 -30.80
C PHE A 199 -5.04 -1.94 -31.24
N THR A 200 -5.77 -1.01 -31.87
CA THR A 200 -5.29 0.36 -32.13
C THR A 200 -5.05 1.09 -30.81
N LEU A 201 -4.31 2.21 -30.82
CA LEU A 201 -3.99 2.94 -29.59
C LEU A 201 -5.24 3.41 -28.81
N VAL A 202 -6.30 3.82 -29.52
CA VAL A 202 -7.61 4.14 -28.91
C VAL A 202 -8.32 2.88 -28.39
N GLY A 203 -8.13 1.72 -29.05
CA GLY A 203 -8.59 0.41 -28.56
C GLY A 203 -7.94 0.00 -27.25
N ILE A 204 -6.61 0.19 -27.11
CA ILE A 204 -5.86 -0.06 -25.87
C ILE A 204 -6.39 0.82 -24.72
N ALA A 205 -6.66 2.11 -24.99
CA ALA A 205 -7.24 3.02 -23.99
C ALA A 205 -8.64 2.57 -23.53
N LYS A 206 -9.51 2.17 -24.46
CA LYS A 206 -10.84 1.62 -24.16
C LYS A 206 -10.76 0.32 -23.36
N PHE A 207 -9.87 -0.60 -23.74
CA PHE A 207 -9.68 -1.87 -23.03
C PHE A 207 -9.21 -1.63 -21.58
N SER A 208 -8.24 -0.74 -21.37
CA SER A 208 -7.80 -0.36 -20.02
C SER A 208 -8.94 0.23 -19.18
N PHE A 209 -9.72 1.16 -19.76
CA PHE A 209 -10.90 1.73 -19.11
C PHE A 209 -11.92 0.66 -18.70
N CYS A 210 -12.29 -0.26 -19.60
CA CYS A 210 -13.21 -1.34 -19.29
C CYS A 210 -12.68 -2.26 -18.18
N SER A 211 -11.38 -2.56 -18.19
CA SER A 211 -10.72 -3.39 -17.18
C SER A 211 -10.76 -2.76 -15.79
N HIS A 212 -10.45 -1.46 -15.71
CA HIS A 212 -10.50 -0.73 -14.45
C HIS A 212 -11.92 -0.39 -13.98
N MET A 213 -12.87 -0.22 -14.90
CA MET A 213 -14.31 -0.17 -14.57
C MET A 213 -14.79 -1.47 -13.94
N LEU A 214 -14.43 -2.62 -14.51
CA LEU A 214 -14.79 -3.93 -13.94
C LEU A 214 -14.16 -4.13 -12.54
N SER A 215 -12.89 -3.76 -12.38
CA SER A 215 -12.20 -3.75 -11.08
C SER A 215 -12.88 -2.82 -10.06
N PHE A 216 -13.39 -1.66 -10.50
CA PHE A 216 -14.14 -0.72 -9.65
C PHE A 216 -15.52 -1.27 -9.24
N LEU A 217 -16.26 -1.91 -10.15
CA LEU A 217 -17.55 -2.53 -9.84
C LEU A 217 -17.40 -3.64 -8.81
N PHE A 218 -16.40 -4.53 -8.96
CA PHE A 218 -16.10 -5.52 -7.92
C PHE A 218 -15.62 -4.86 -6.62
N HIS A 219 -14.90 -3.73 -6.69
CA HIS A 219 -14.48 -3.01 -5.49
C HIS A 219 -15.66 -2.51 -4.65
N LEU A 220 -16.75 -2.03 -5.27
CA LEU A 220 -17.96 -1.59 -4.57
C LEU A 220 -18.64 -2.71 -3.76
N LEU A 221 -18.48 -3.99 -4.15
CA LEU A 221 -19.04 -5.12 -3.40
C LEU A 221 -18.44 -5.23 -1.98
N ASN A 222 -17.24 -4.72 -1.75
CA ASN A 222 -16.58 -4.80 -0.43
C ASN A 222 -17.35 -4.06 0.68
N PHE A 223 -18.15 -3.03 0.36
CA PHE A 223 -18.97 -2.34 1.35
C PHE A 223 -20.01 -3.29 2.00
N ALA A 224 -20.57 -4.24 1.25
CA ALA A 224 -21.50 -5.24 1.80
C ALA A 224 -20.80 -6.27 2.71
N LEU A 225 -19.47 -6.42 2.57
CA LEU A 225 -18.65 -7.39 3.28
C LEU A 225 -18.09 -6.87 4.62
N ILE A 226 -18.30 -5.58 4.93
CA ILE A 226 -17.98 -5.01 6.24
C ILE A 226 -18.72 -5.79 7.34
N CYS A 227 -18.01 -6.12 8.42
CA CYS A 227 -18.58 -6.76 9.59
C CYS A 227 -18.98 -5.74 10.66
N GLU A 228 -19.99 -6.08 11.46
CA GLU A 228 -20.37 -5.32 12.65
C GLU A 228 -19.24 -5.29 13.69
N ASN A 229 -19.30 -4.31 14.59
CA ASN A 229 -18.29 -4.11 15.64
C ASN A 229 -18.18 -5.33 16.57
N LYS A 230 -17.00 -5.56 17.16
CA LYS A 230 -16.86 -6.58 18.23
C LYS A 230 -17.61 -6.10 19.49
N SER A 231 -18.28 -7.03 20.17
CA SER A 231 -18.82 -6.86 21.52
C SER A 231 -17.67 -6.72 22.53
N VAL A 232 -17.35 -5.48 22.93
CA VAL A 232 -16.28 -5.20 23.90
C VAL A 232 -16.84 -4.43 25.11
N ALA A 233 -16.71 -5.05 26.28
CA ALA A 233 -17.08 -4.47 27.57
C ALA A 233 -16.23 -3.21 27.85
N GLY A 234 -16.89 -2.12 28.24
CA GLY A 234 -16.25 -0.83 28.48
C GLY A 234 -15.98 0.02 27.24
N LEU A 235 -16.35 -0.43 26.03
CA LEU A 235 -16.18 0.33 24.77
C LEU A 235 -17.43 0.37 23.90
N THR A 236 -18.08 -0.78 23.67
CA THR A 236 -19.34 -0.87 22.89
C THR A 236 -20.54 -1.23 23.77
N LEU A 237 -20.30 -1.94 24.86
CA LEU A 237 -21.28 -2.37 25.86
C LEU A 237 -20.79 -1.96 27.27
N THR A 238 -21.71 -1.86 28.22
CA THR A 238 -21.38 -1.79 29.65
C THR A 238 -20.70 -3.08 30.15
N TYR A 239 -20.05 -3.07 31.31
CA TYR A 239 -19.28 -4.24 31.79
C TYR A 239 -20.15 -5.43 32.20
N ASP A 240 -21.40 -5.20 32.54
CA ASP A 240 -22.45 -6.21 32.72
C ASP A 240 -23.05 -6.72 31.39
N GLY A 241 -22.68 -6.12 30.25
CA GLY A 241 -23.14 -6.51 28.91
C GLY A 241 -24.56 -6.07 28.54
N ASN A 242 -25.32 -5.50 29.47
CA ASN A 242 -26.75 -5.26 29.31
C ASN A 242 -27.11 -4.06 28.42
N ASN A 243 -26.26 -3.03 28.33
CA ASN A 243 -26.58 -1.78 27.64
C ASN A 243 -25.51 -1.37 26.60
N PRO A 244 -25.91 -0.90 25.39
CA PRO A 244 -25.00 -0.32 24.43
C PRO A 244 -24.52 1.07 24.89
N VAL A 245 -23.24 1.36 24.65
CA VAL A 245 -22.59 2.62 25.05
C VAL A 245 -22.52 3.56 23.85
N ALA A 246 -23.16 4.73 23.97
CA ALA A 246 -23.22 5.74 22.90
C ALA A 246 -21.95 6.61 22.79
N SER A 247 -21.18 6.78 23.87
CA SER A 247 -19.97 7.60 23.92
C SER A 247 -18.79 6.80 24.48
N HIS A 248 -17.73 6.61 23.69
CA HIS A 248 -16.53 5.83 24.02
C HIS A 248 -15.60 6.48 25.08
N ILE A 249 -16.13 7.34 25.96
CA ILE A 249 -15.39 8.08 26.98
C ILE A 249 -15.96 7.70 28.34
N ASN A 250 -15.11 7.09 29.18
CA ASN A 250 -15.35 6.79 30.59
C ASN A 250 -16.66 6.02 30.88
N VAL A 251 -16.79 4.81 30.34
CA VAL A 251 -17.79 3.84 30.84
C VAL A 251 -17.48 3.58 32.31
N PRO A 252 -18.39 3.90 33.26
CA PRO A 252 -18.13 3.69 34.67
C PRO A 252 -17.99 2.20 34.98
N LEU A 253 -17.19 1.90 36.00
CA LEU A 253 -17.11 0.55 36.58
C LEU A 253 -18.53 0.12 37.00
N SER A 254 -18.84 -1.16 36.76
CA SER A 254 -20.11 -1.76 37.12
C SER A 254 -19.96 -2.51 38.45
N TYR A 255 -21.07 -2.89 39.08
CA TYR A 255 -21.05 -3.62 40.36
C TYR A 255 -20.14 -4.88 40.35
N CYS A 256 -20.01 -5.53 39.19
CA CYS A 256 -19.18 -6.72 39.03
C CYS A 256 -17.65 -6.48 39.15
N ASN A 257 -17.17 -5.25 38.92
CA ASN A 257 -15.75 -4.88 38.99
C ASN A 257 -15.46 -3.69 39.92
N SER A 258 -16.45 -3.20 40.68
CA SER A 258 -16.28 -2.12 41.66
C SER A 258 -15.34 -2.46 42.82
N ASP A 259 -15.23 -3.74 43.16
CA ASP A 259 -14.35 -4.23 44.23
C ASP A 259 -12.85 -4.22 43.84
N CYS A 260 -12.51 -3.77 42.63
CA CYS A 260 -11.16 -3.87 42.07
C CYS A 260 -10.68 -2.51 41.55
N ASN A 261 -9.55 -2.02 42.09
CA ASN A 261 -8.90 -0.79 41.62
C ASN A 261 -8.09 -1.09 40.35
N CYS A 262 -8.78 -1.38 39.25
CA CYS A 262 -8.18 -1.84 38.00
C CYS A 262 -7.48 -0.73 37.23
N ASP A 263 -6.25 -0.99 36.80
CA ASP A 263 -5.58 -0.14 35.80
C ASP A 263 -6.28 -0.27 34.43
N GLN A 264 -6.78 0.85 33.93
CA GLN A 264 -7.39 0.96 32.60
C GLN A 264 -6.38 0.92 31.45
N SER A 265 -5.07 0.95 31.74
CA SER A 265 -3.98 0.82 30.78
C SER A 265 -3.61 -0.64 30.47
N GLN A 266 -3.85 -1.56 31.40
CA GLN A 266 -3.56 -2.99 31.25
C GLN A 266 -4.33 -3.58 30.06
N TRP A 267 -3.64 -4.41 29.26
CA TRP A 267 -4.21 -5.04 28.06
C TRP A 267 -3.92 -6.53 28.05
N GLU A 268 -4.92 -7.31 28.47
CA GLU A 268 -4.91 -8.77 28.52
C GLU A 268 -6.32 -9.23 28.17
N PRO A 269 -6.72 -9.19 26.89
CA PRO A 269 -8.11 -9.41 26.52
C PRO A 269 -8.55 -10.83 26.82
N LEU A 270 -9.79 -10.99 27.28
CA LEU A 270 -10.42 -12.29 27.54
C LEU A 270 -11.75 -12.41 26.82
N CYS A 271 -12.07 -13.62 26.37
CA CYS A 271 -13.39 -13.97 25.89
C CYS A 271 -14.20 -14.64 27.01
N GLY A 272 -15.37 -14.09 27.31
CA GLY A 272 -16.37 -14.73 28.15
C GLY A 272 -17.28 -15.66 27.35
N ASP A 273 -17.86 -16.67 28.00
CA ASP A 273 -18.81 -17.60 27.37
C ASP A 273 -20.11 -16.91 26.87
N ASN A 274 -20.35 -15.66 27.31
CA ASN A 274 -21.38 -14.76 26.78
C ASN A 274 -21.03 -14.10 25.43
N GLY A 275 -19.85 -14.39 24.85
CA GLY A 275 -19.41 -13.80 23.58
C GLY A 275 -18.96 -12.34 23.68
N ILE A 276 -18.74 -11.82 24.88
CA ILE A 276 -18.22 -10.47 25.12
C ILE A 276 -16.72 -10.54 25.40
N THR A 277 -15.96 -9.63 24.77
CA THR A 277 -14.53 -9.45 25.03
C THR A 277 -14.33 -8.41 26.13
N TYR A 278 -13.50 -8.74 27.12
CA TYR A 278 -13.15 -7.87 28.25
C TYR A 278 -11.68 -7.47 28.13
N ILE A 279 -11.33 -6.23 28.51
CA ILE A 279 -10.01 -5.63 28.24
C ILE A 279 -8.88 -6.21 29.11
N SER A 280 -9.20 -6.61 30.35
CA SER A 280 -8.26 -7.21 31.30
C SER A 280 -8.98 -8.14 32.30
N PRO A 281 -8.27 -9.06 32.97
CA PRO A 281 -8.88 -9.97 33.94
C PRO A 281 -9.50 -9.23 35.13
N CYS A 282 -8.89 -8.11 35.51
CA CYS A 282 -9.38 -7.23 36.57
C CYS A 282 -10.72 -6.60 36.17
N LEU A 283 -10.82 -6.05 34.95
CA LEU A 283 -12.06 -5.44 34.44
C LEU A 283 -13.18 -6.47 34.19
N ALA A 284 -12.85 -7.76 34.06
CA ALA A 284 -13.81 -8.86 34.05
C ALA A 284 -14.17 -9.40 35.47
N GLY A 285 -13.52 -8.89 36.52
CA GLY A 285 -13.74 -9.32 37.91
C GLY A 285 -13.20 -10.71 38.25
N CYS A 286 -12.20 -11.22 37.51
CA CYS A 286 -11.61 -12.55 37.73
C CYS A 286 -10.69 -12.59 38.95
N LYS A 287 -10.79 -13.67 39.75
CA LYS A 287 -10.03 -13.81 41.02
C LYS A 287 -8.88 -14.80 41.00
N SER A 288 -8.83 -15.69 40.01
CA SER A 288 -7.75 -16.69 39.88
C SER A 288 -7.49 -17.04 38.42
N SER A 289 -6.29 -17.57 38.14
CA SER A 289 -5.91 -18.07 36.82
C SER A 289 -5.28 -19.46 36.92
N SER A 290 -5.44 -20.25 35.87
CA SER A 290 -4.93 -21.62 35.77
C SER A 290 -4.57 -21.92 34.31
N GLY A 291 -3.42 -22.55 34.08
CA GLY A 291 -3.02 -23.01 32.75
C GLY A 291 -1.54 -22.85 32.42
N SER A 292 -1.18 -23.31 31.22
CA SER A 292 0.17 -23.20 30.66
C SER A 292 0.33 -21.90 29.86
N LYS A 293 1.59 -21.55 29.49
CA LYS A 293 1.91 -20.37 28.67
C LYS A 293 1.15 -20.24 27.33
N LYS A 294 0.51 -21.31 26.83
CA LYS A 294 -0.30 -21.30 25.59
C LYS A 294 -1.82 -21.31 25.82
N SER A 295 -2.29 -21.56 27.03
CA SER A 295 -3.71 -21.79 27.34
C SER A 295 -4.03 -21.39 28.77
N VAL A 296 -3.94 -20.09 29.06
CA VAL A 296 -4.34 -19.53 30.36
C VAL A 296 -5.86 -19.38 30.38
N MET A 297 -6.51 -19.98 31.37
CA MET A 297 -7.90 -19.71 31.71
C MET A 297 -7.97 -18.94 33.03
N PHE A 298 -8.94 -18.05 33.11
CA PHE A 298 -9.26 -17.27 34.31
C PHE A 298 -10.57 -17.78 34.89
N HIS A 299 -10.70 -17.75 36.21
CA HIS A 299 -11.83 -18.31 36.95
C HIS A 299 -12.40 -17.32 37.95
N ASN A 300 -13.66 -17.54 38.30
CA ASN A 300 -14.45 -16.75 39.24
C ASN A 300 -14.54 -15.28 38.78
N CYS A 301 -14.91 -15.08 37.51
CA CYS A 301 -15.03 -13.77 36.87
C CYS A 301 -16.44 -13.19 37.06
N SER A 302 -16.56 -12.16 37.90
CA SER A 302 -17.84 -11.59 38.34
C SER A 302 -18.66 -10.91 37.23
N CYS A 303 -18.03 -10.39 36.17
CA CYS A 303 -18.73 -9.62 35.12
C CYS A 303 -19.31 -10.47 33.98
N VAL A 304 -19.18 -11.80 34.04
CA VAL A 304 -19.76 -12.70 33.04
C VAL A 304 -21.10 -13.19 33.54
N GLU A 305 -22.19 -12.62 33.04
CA GLU A 305 -23.55 -13.12 33.27
C GLU A 305 -23.99 -14.07 32.16
N VAL A 306 -24.56 -15.21 32.55
CA VAL A 306 -25.13 -16.21 31.62
C VAL A 306 -26.54 -16.52 32.12
N ASN A 307 -27.54 -16.34 31.25
CA ASN A 307 -28.96 -16.61 31.53
C ASN A 307 -29.53 -15.91 32.79
N GLY A 308 -29.07 -14.69 33.11
CA GLY A 308 -29.58 -13.90 34.24
C GLY A 308 -29.20 -14.42 35.63
N PHE A 309 -28.30 -15.40 35.72
CA PHE A 309 -27.74 -15.87 36.99
C PHE A 309 -26.21 -15.67 37.02
N GLN A 310 -25.72 -15.01 38.07
CA GLN A 310 -24.30 -14.94 38.38
C GLN A 310 -23.78 -16.28 38.91
N SER A 311 -23.48 -17.20 37.98
CA SER A 311 -22.70 -18.40 38.29
C SER A 311 -21.28 -17.99 38.71
N ARG A 312 -20.93 -18.23 39.98
CA ARG A 312 -19.59 -17.93 40.52
C ARG A 312 -18.46 -18.76 39.90
N ASN A 313 -18.79 -19.79 39.11
CA ASN A 313 -17.83 -20.72 38.50
C ASN A 313 -17.53 -20.41 37.02
N ASN A 314 -17.85 -19.20 36.55
CA ASN A 314 -17.60 -18.83 35.16
C ASN A 314 -16.10 -18.73 34.87
N SER A 315 -15.68 -19.32 33.76
CA SER A 315 -14.29 -19.31 33.28
C SER A 315 -14.18 -18.51 31.99
N MET A 316 -12.99 -17.95 31.75
CA MET A 316 -12.71 -17.14 30.57
C MET A 316 -11.38 -17.57 29.96
N LYS A 317 -11.30 -17.53 28.63
CA LYS A 317 -10.06 -17.85 27.89
C LYS A 317 -9.34 -16.56 27.53
N LEU A 318 -8.01 -16.57 27.67
CA LEU A 318 -7.17 -15.49 27.17
C LEU A 318 -7.29 -15.36 25.64
N GLY A 319 -7.47 -14.14 25.15
CA GLY A 319 -7.72 -13.81 23.75
C GLY A 319 -9.04 -13.05 23.56
N GLU A 320 -9.20 -12.40 22.41
CA GLU A 320 -10.47 -11.78 22.02
C GLU A 320 -11.49 -12.85 21.59
N CYS A 321 -12.79 -12.58 21.72
CA CYS A 321 -13.80 -13.50 21.23
C CYS A 321 -13.74 -13.65 19.69
N PRO A 322 -13.97 -14.86 19.16
CA PRO A 322 -14.07 -15.08 17.73
C PRO A 322 -15.23 -14.27 17.14
N LYS A 323 -15.09 -13.82 15.89
CA LYS A 323 -16.19 -13.20 15.15
C LYS A 323 -17.28 -14.25 14.86
N ASN A 324 -18.53 -13.81 14.84
CA ASN A 324 -19.70 -14.61 14.45
C ASN A 324 -19.50 -15.25 13.05
N ASP A 325 -19.97 -16.48 12.86
CA ASP A 325 -19.84 -17.29 11.63
C ASP A 325 -20.28 -16.54 10.36
N GLN A 326 -21.25 -15.64 10.47
CA GLN A 326 -21.67 -14.79 9.35
C GLN A 326 -20.53 -13.89 8.84
N CYS A 327 -19.69 -13.36 9.73
CA CYS A 327 -18.51 -12.56 9.38
C CYS A 327 -17.39 -13.45 8.81
N THR A 328 -17.20 -14.67 9.35
CA THR A 328 -16.29 -15.67 8.77
C THR A 328 -16.70 -16.03 7.33
N ARG A 329 -18.00 -16.14 7.04
CA ARG A 329 -18.49 -16.29 5.67
C ARG A 329 -18.23 -15.06 4.80
N LYS A 330 -18.40 -13.83 5.33
CA LYS A 330 -18.04 -12.59 4.63
C LYS A 330 -16.55 -12.54 4.28
N PHE A 331 -15.66 -13.05 5.15
CA PHE A 331 -14.21 -13.14 4.87
C PHE A 331 -13.91 -13.99 3.63
N TYR A 332 -14.48 -15.20 3.51
CA TYR A 332 -14.25 -16.02 2.32
C TYR A 332 -14.78 -15.38 1.03
N VAL A 333 -15.96 -14.73 1.10
CA VAL A 333 -16.49 -13.96 -0.04
C VAL A 333 -15.57 -12.78 -0.39
N TYR A 334 -14.98 -12.12 0.62
CA TYR A 334 -14.01 -11.04 0.43
C TYR A 334 -12.75 -11.51 -0.30
N ILE A 335 -12.19 -12.68 0.05
CA ILE A 335 -11.06 -13.27 -0.69
C ILE A 335 -11.41 -13.49 -2.17
N VAL A 336 -12.59 -14.05 -2.46
CA VAL A 336 -13.07 -14.28 -3.83
C VAL A 336 -13.24 -12.96 -4.59
N VAL A 337 -13.85 -11.94 -3.96
CA VAL A 337 -14.01 -10.60 -4.55
C VAL A 337 -12.64 -9.96 -4.84
N GLN A 338 -11.66 -10.12 -3.95
CA GLN A 338 -10.31 -9.59 -4.17
C GLN A 338 -9.59 -10.26 -5.36
N ILE A 339 -9.78 -11.57 -5.59
CA ILE A 339 -9.26 -12.25 -6.79
C ILE A 339 -9.79 -11.57 -8.06
N PHE A 340 -11.11 -11.32 -8.14
CA PHE A 340 -11.71 -10.63 -9.29
C PHE A 340 -11.22 -9.18 -9.45
N ILE A 341 -11.02 -8.45 -8.36
CA ILE A 341 -10.49 -7.08 -8.37
C ILE A 341 -9.05 -7.06 -8.90
N PHE A 342 -8.18 -7.93 -8.37
CA PHE A 342 -6.76 -8.01 -8.78
C PHE A 342 -6.63 -8.46 -10.23
N PHE A 343 -7.35 -9.50 -10.65
CA PHE A 343 -7.34 -9.98 -12.04
C PHE A 343 -7.81 -8.88 -13.01
N SER A 344 -8.93 -8.21 -12.70
CA SER A 344 -9.48 -7.13 -13.52
C SER A 344 -8.58 -5.88 -13.57
N SER A 345 -7.85 -5.59 -12.49
CA SER A 345 -6.85 -4.50 -12.48
C SER A 345 -5.60 -4.88 -13.31
N ALA A 346 -5.14 -6.13 -13.18
CA ALA A 346 -3.96 -6.66 -13.86
C ALA A 346 -4.13 -6.74 -15.39
N LEU A 347 -5.31 -7.14 -15.87
CA LEU A 347 -5.69 -7.10 -17.31
C LEU A 347 -5.46 -5.71 -17.94
N GLY A 348 -5.77 -4.63 -17.20
CA GLY A 348 -5.58 -3.25 -17.64
C GLY A 348 -4.16 -2.70 -17.45
N SER A 349 -3.40 -3.28 -16.51
CA SER A 349 -2.07 -2.78 -16.12
C SER A 349 -1.07 -2.76 -17.30
N THR A 350 -1.02 -3.83 -18.10
CA THR A 350 -0.19 -3.90 -19.31
C THR A 350 -0.57 -2.80 -20.31
N SER A 351 -1.88 -2.50 -20.45
CA SER A 351 -2.39 -1.44 -21.32
C SER A 351 -1.91 -0.06 -20.89
N ASN A 352 -1.89 0.23 -19.58
CA ASN A 352 -1.43 1.53 -19.07
C ASN A 352 0.05 1.79 -19.35
N ILE A 353 0.90 0.77 -19.22
CA ILE A 353 2.31 0.86 -19.62
C ILE A 353 2.39 1.19 -21.12
N MET A 354 1.69 0.43 -21.98
CA MET A 354 1.70 0.69 -23.42
C MET A 354 1.17 2.08 -23.80
N LEU A 355 0.21 2.65 -23.06
CA LEU A 355 -0.30 4.00 -23.28
C LEU A 355 0.77 5.07 -23.00
N VAL A 356 1.55 4.94 -21.92
CA VAL A 356 2.66 5.86 -21.65
C VAL A 356 3.70 5.80 -22.77
N PHE A 357 4.14 4.60 -23.15
CA PHE A 357 5.14 4.40 -24.21
C PHE A 357 4.68 4.92 -25.58
N LYS A 358 3.41 4.71 -25.97
CA LYS A 358 2.88 5.10 -27.28
C LYS A 358 2.37 6.55 -27.36
N ASN A 359 2.26 7.26 -26.23
CA ASN A 359 1.91 8.68 -26.19
C ASN A 359 3.13 9.61 -26.26
N VAL A 360 4.35 9.09 -26.13
CA VAL A 360 5.61 9.86 -26.06
C VAL A 360 6.48 9.55 -27.29
N GLU A 361 7.30 10.51 -27.70
CA GLU A 361 8.26 10.35 -28.81
C GLU A 361 9.35 9.32 -28.47
N PRO A 362 9.90 8.56 -29.45
CA PRO A 362 10.80 7.43 -29.19
C PRO A 362 12.00 7.77 -28.30
N GLU A 363 12.64 8.92 -28.56
CA GLU A 363 13.82 9.43 -27.85
C GLU A 363 13.54 9.81 -26.39
N LEU A 364 12.28 10.11 -26.06
CA LEU A 364 11.85 10.59 -24.74
C LEU A 364 11.14 9.52 -23.89
N LYS A 365 10.88 8.32 -24.45
CA LYS A 365 10.22 7.19 -23.76
C LYS A 365 10.83 6.91 -22.38
N SER A 366 12.16 6.89 -22.29
CA SER A 366 12.89 6.47 -21.08
C SER A 366 12.80 7.52 -19.97
N LEU A 367 13.07 8.78 -20.31
CA LEU A 367 12.91 9.92 -19.42
C LEU A 367 11.46 10.06 -18.93
N ALA A 368 10.49 9.89 -19.83
CA ALA A 368 9.06 9.99 -19.49
C ALA A 368 8.62 8.91 -18.50
N MET A 369 8.99 7.64 -18.73
CA MET A 369 8.72 6.55 -17.78
C MET A 369 9.46 6.72 -16.44
N GLY A 370 10.67 7.26 -16.47
CA GLY A 370 11.44 7.59 -15.27
C GLY A 370 10.77 8.67 -14.41
N PHE A 371 10.39 9.78 -15.03
CA PHE A 371 9.63 10.85 -14.38
C PHE A 371 8.26 10.34 -13.87
N HIS A 372 7.61 9.44 -14.62
CA HIS A 372 6.34 8.81 -14.23
C HIS A 372 6.51 7.97 -12.97
N SER A 373 7.54 7.12 -12.91
CA SER A 373 7.89 6.30 -11.74
C SER A 373 8.23 7.17 -10.53
N LEU A 374 9.06 8.20 -10.70
CA LEU A 374 9.41 9.16 -9.66
C LEU A 374 8.16 9.84 -9.09
N THR A 375 7.29 10.38 -9.96
CA THR A 375 6.05 11.06 -9.56
C THR A 375 5.12 10.13 -8.78
N ILE A 376 4.95 8.88 -9.21
CA ILE A 376 4.14 7.89 -8.49
C ILE A 376 4.74 7.58 -7.12
N ARG A 377 6.07 7.41 -7.02
CA ARG A 377 6.76 7.12 -5.75
C ARG A 377 6.69 8.30 -4.77
N THR A 378 6.89 9.52 -5.24
CA THR A 378 6.91 10.72 -4.38
C THR A 378 5.52 11.23 -4.01
N LEU A 379 4.58 11.30 -4.95
CA LEU A 379 3.24 11.88 -4.73
C LEU A 379 2.18 10.83 -4.38
N GLY A 380 2.39 9.57 -4.74
CA GLY A 380 1.53 8.44 -4.34
C GLY A 380 2.12 7.67 -3.16
N GLY A 381 3.36 7.22 -3.30
CA GLY A 381 4.03 6.33 -2.33
C GLY A 381 4.21 6.90 -0.92
N ILE A 382 4.55 8.19 -0.80
CA ILE A 382 4.72 8.85 0.51
C ILE A 382 3.37 9.31 1.08
N PRO A 383 2.50 10.04 0.35
CA PRO A 383 1.28 10.61 0.94
C PRO A 383 0.18 9.58 1.18
N ALA A 384 0.05 8.55 0.32
CA ALA A 384 -1.06 7.60 0.45
C ALA A 384 -1.09 6.86 1.80
N PRO A 385 0.03 6.27 2.29
CA PRO A 385 0.07 5.73 3.65
C PRO A 385 -0.33 6.75 4.71
N ILE A 386 0.16 7.99 4.62
CA ILE A 386 -0.06 9.04 5.63
C ILE A 386 -1.55 9.38 5.74
N TYR A 387 -2.24 9.71 4.63
CA TYR A 387 -3.65 10.10 4.71
C TYR A 387 -4.59 8.90 4.91
N PHE A 388 -4.26 7.69 4.43
CA PHE A 388 -4.99 6.48 4.80
C PHE A 388 -4.89 6.24 6.32
N GLY A 389 -3.68 6.27 6.89
CA GLY A 389 -3.46 6.08 8.32
C GLY A 389 -4.20 7.10 9.18
N ALA A 390 -4.04 8.39 8.88
CA ALA A 390 -4.68 9.47 9.63
C ALA A 390 -6.23 9.43 9.58
N LEU A 391 -6.82 8.89 8.50
CA LEU A 391 -8.26 8.68 8.39
C LEU A 391 -8.71 7.40 9.10
N ILE A 392 -7.95 6.29 8.98
CA ILE A 392 -8.21 5.04 9.70
C ILE A 392 -8.16 5.24 11.21
N ASP A 393 -7.23 6.04 11.72
CA ASP A 393 -7.07 6.30 13.16
C ASP A 393 -8.23 7.09 13.77
N ARG A 394 -9.08 7.76 12.96
CA ARG A 394 -10.38 8.31 13.42
C ARG A 394 -11.37 7.24 13.85
N ALA A 395 -11.20 6.00 13.38
CA ALA A 395 -12.00 4.86 13.82
C ALA A 395 -11.44 4.18 15.08
N CYS A 396 -10.37 4.69 15.70
CA CYS A 396 -9.83 4.10 16.91
C CYS A 396 -10.78 4.26 18.11
N MET A 397 -11.10 3.16 18.81
CA MET A 397 -11.87 3.16 20.06
C MET A 397 -10.99 3.03 21.30
N LYS A 398 -9.84 2.32 21.21
CA LYS A 398 -8.90 2.17 22.32
C LYS A 398 -7.45 2.24 21.83
N TRP A 399 -6.75 3.28 22.26
CA TRP A 399 -5.32 3.44 22.06
C TRP A 399 -4.51 2.55 23.03
N SER A 400 -3.35 2.06 22.59
CA SER A 400 -2.33 1.60 23.52
C SER A 400 -1.67 2.80 24.20
N VAL A 401 -1.22 2.59 25.42
CA VAL A 401 -0.44 3.54 26.21
C VAL A 401 0.82 2.80 26.64
N ASN A 402 1.97 3.45 26.57
CA ASN A 402 3.22 2.88 27.06
C ASN A 402 3.43 3.17 28.56
N ASN A 403 4.45 2.56 29.17
CA ASN A 403 4.78 2.72 30.59
C ASN A 403 5.08 4.18 31.02
N TYR A 404 5.24 5.10 30.06
CA TYR A 404 5.47 6.53 30.28
C TYR A 404 4.22 7.39 29.98
N GLY A 405 3.03 6.78 29.88
CA GLY A 405 1.77 7.48 29.60
C GLY A 405 1.59 7.98 28.17
N LYS A 406 2.53 7.69 27.24
CA LYS A 406 2.43 8.14 25.85
C LYS A 406 1.57 7.19 25.02
N GLN A 407 0.72 7.78 24.17
CA GLN A 407 -0.12 7.08 23.20
C GLN A 407 0.72 6.33 22.16
N GLY A 408 0.39 5.06 21.94
CA GLY A 408 1.01 4.17 20.94
C GLY A 408 0.05 3.86 19.78
N SER A 409 0.16 2.65 19.21
CA SER A 409 -0.78 2.17 18.19
C SER A 409 -2.19 1.97 18.76
N CYS A 410 -3.22 2.14 17.92
CA CYS A 410 -4.57 1.75 18.30
C CYS A 410 -4.72 0.22 18.36
N ARG A 411 -5.42 -0.29 19.39
CA ARG A 411 -5.66 -1.71 19.64
C ARG A 411 -7.01 -2.19 19.08
N ILE A 412 -8.09 -1.45 19.36
CA ILE A 412 -9.44 -1.74 18.86
C ILE A 412 -9.94 -0.58 18.01
N TYR A 413 -10.43 -0.91 16.81
CA TYR A 413 -11.13 0.01 15.92
C TYR A 413 -12.63 -0.27 15.83
N ASN A 414 -13.43 0.77 15.59
CA ASN A 414 -14.83 0.66 15.15
C ASN A 414 -14.83 0.07 13.73
N SER A 415 -15.20 -1.21 13.61
CA SER A 415 -15.18 -1.97 12.36
C SER A 415 -15.99 -1.28 11.24
N THR A 416 -17.18 -0.76 11.55
CA THR A 416 -18.04 -0.10 10.55
C THR A 416 -17.40 1.20 10.03
N LEU A 417 -16.92 2.07 10.93
CA LEU A 417 -16.28 3.34 10.55
C LEU A 417 -14.96 3.11 9.82
N TYR A 418 -14.15 2.14 10.26
CA TYR A 418 -12.91 1.73 9.57
C TYR A 418 -13.23 1.29 8.13
N GLY A 419 -14.15 0.32 7.96
CA GLY A 419 -14.45 -0.26 6.66
C GLY A 419 -14.98 0.78 5.66
N ASN A 420 -15.93 1.62 6.10
CA ASN A 420 -16.46 2.70 5.28
C ASN A 420 -15.40 3.73 4.91
N THR A 421 -14.49 4.08 5.83
CA THR A 421 -13.41 5.03 5.55
C THR A 421 -12.38 4.44 4.58
N PHE A 422 -11.98 3.19 4.79
CA PHE A 422 -10.96 2.50 3.98
C PHE A 422 -11.41 2.29 2.52
N PHE A 423 -12.62 1.77 2.31
CA PHE A 423 -13.18 1.59 0.97
C PHE A 423 -13.69 2.90 0.36
N GLY A 424 -14.21 3.82 1.16
CA GLY A 424 -14.62 5.16 0.73
C GLY A 424 -13.47 5.95 0.13
N LEU A 425 -12.34 6.00 0.82
CA LEU A 425 -11.11 6.64 0.36
C LEU A 425 -10.52 5.97 -0.89
N THR A 426 -10.57 4.64 -0.94
CA THR A 426 -10.15 3.87 -2.12
C THR A 426 -11.05 4.19 -3.34
N THR A 427 -12.35 4.29 -3.11
CA THR A 427 -13.37 4.64 -4.12
C THR A 427 -13.21 6.08 -4.61
N SER A 428 -12.96 7.04 -3.69
CA SER A 428 -12.78 8.45 -4.03
C SER A 428 -11.50 8.74 -4.81
N LEU A 429 -10.49 7.88 -4.74
CA LEU A 429 -9.29 7.95 -5.59
C LEU A 429 -9.50 7.27 -6.95
N LYS A 430 -10.22 6.15 -7.00
CA LYS A 430 -10.51 5.43 -8.26
C LYS A 430 -11.49 6.20 -9.15
N LEU A 431 -12.53 6.82 -8.59
CA LEU A 431 -13.59 7.47 -9.37
C LEU A 431 -13.07 8.62 -10.27
N PRO A 432 -12.25 9.57 -9.80
CA PRO A 432 -11.68 10.61 -10.68
C PRO A 432 -10.74 10.02 -11.74
N ALA A 433 -9.99 8.95 -11.43
CA ALA A 433 -9.15 8.27 -12.42
C ALA A 433 -9.99 7.67 -13.57
N LEU A 434 -11.18 7.14 -13.27
CA LEU A 434 -12.15 6.66 -14.28
C LEU A 434 -12.70 7.80 -15.15
N VAL A 435 -12.94 8.99 -14.59
CA VAL A 435 -13.29 10.18 -15.37
C VAL A 435 -12.12 10.60 -16.28
N LEU A 436 -10.88 10.57 -15.78
CA LEU A 436 -9.69 10.87 -16.58
C LEU A 436 -9.49 9.89 -17.75
N TYR A 437 -9.87 8.62 -17.65
CA TYR A 437 -9.90 7.71 -18.82
C TYR A 437 -10.88 8.19 -19.90
N VAL A 438 -12.09 8.64 -19.53
CA VAL A 438 -13.08 9.14 -20.50
C VAL A 438 -12.55 10.40 -21.20
N VAL A 439 -11.91 11.30 -20.44
CA VAL A 439 -11.22 12.48 -21.00
C VAL A 439 -10.08 12.04 -21.94
N LEU A 440 -9.22 11.12 -21.52
CA LEU A 440 -8.10 10.59 -22.31
C LEU A 440 -8.59 10.01 -23.64
N ILE A 441 -9.58 9.10 -23.61
CA ILE A 441 -10.18 8.48 -24.81
C ILE A 441 -10.78 9.55 -25.73
N SER A 442 -11.41 10.58 -25.19
CA SER A 442 -12.00 11.68 -25.97
C SER A 442 -10.95 12.55 -26.65
N VAL A 443 -9.89 12.94 -25.93
CA VAL A 443 -8.76 13.71 -26.48
C VAL A 443 -8.01 12.90 -27.53
N MET A 444 -7.78 11.60 -27.29
CA MET A 444 -7.17 10.69 -28.26
C MET A 444 -8.03 10.58 -29.52
N LYS A 445 -9.34 10.33 -29.40
CA LYS A 445 -10.25 10.25 -30.56
C LYS A 445 -10.17 11.53 -31.41
N LYS A 446 -10.21 12.71 -30.78
CA LYS A 446 -10.06 14.00 -31.47
C LYS A 446 -8.69 14.15 -32.16
N LYS A 447 -7.59 13.76 -31.50
CA LYS A 447 -6.22 13.87 -32.04
C LYS A 447 -5.97 12.93 -33.23
N TYR A 448 -6.50 11.71 -33.20
CA TYR A 448 -6.29 10.72 -34.26
C TYR A 448 -7.27 10.92 -35.44
N GLN A 449 -8.56 11.14 -35.21
CA GLN A 449 -9.49 11.48 -36.32
C GLN A 449 -9.06 12.76 -37.06
N GLY A 450 -8.52 13.76 -36.34
CA GLY A 450 -7.97 14.96 -36.95
C GLY A 450 -6.65 14.76 -37.72
N LYS A 451 -5.95 13.64 -37.51
CA LYS A 451 -4.81 13.22 -38.35
C LYS A 451 -5.29 12.51 -39.60
N ASP A 452 -6.24 11.58 -39.47
CA ASP A 452 -6.78 10.82 -40.61
C ASP A 452 -7.43 11.75 -41.66
N ILE A 453 -8.20 12.77 -41.21
CA ILE A 453 -8.79 13.79 -42.08
C ILE A 453 -7.69 14.60 -42.80
N LYS A 454 -6.65 15.04 -42.10
CA LYS A 454 -5.54 15.81 -42.70
C LYS A 454 -4.69 15.00 -43.66
N ALA A 455 -4.50 13.70 -43.40
CA ALA A 455 -3.83 12.80 -44.32
C ALA A 455 -4.64 12.67 -45.62
N SER A 456 -5.96 12.43 -45.51
CA SER A 456 -6.86 12.35 -46.67
C SER A 456 -6.97 13.67 -47.45
N GLU A 457 -6.98 14.83 -46.77
CA GLU A 457 -6.92 16.14 -47.45
C GLU A 457 -5.60 16.36 -48.19
N ASN A 458 -4.46 15.90 -47.64
CA ASN A 458 -3.16 16.03 -48.28
C ASN A 458 -3.02 15.07 -49.48
N GLU A 459 -3.51 13.83 -49.38
CA GLU A 459 -3.60 12.91 -50.52
C GLU A 459 -4.51 13.48 -51.63
N ARG A 460 -5.63 14.12 -51.26
CA ARG A 460 -6.52 14.76 -52.24
C ARG A 460 -5.88 15.98 -52.90
N LYS A 461 -5.02 16.71 -52.19
CA LYS A 461 -4.23 17.81 -52.76
C LYS A 461 -3.15 17.29 -53.71
N SER A 462 -2.35 16.30 -53.31
CA SER A 462 -1.30 15.76 -54.19
C SER A 462 -1.86 15.11 -55.45
N VAL A 463 -3.02 14.44 -55.38
CA VAL A 463 -3.72 13.93 -56.57
C VAL A 463 -4.22 15.07 -57.47
N ASN A 464 -4.75 16.16 -56.91
CA ASN A 464 -5.17 17.31 -57.72
C ASN A 464 -3.98 18.04 -58.36
N GLU A 465 -2.85 18.13 -57.66
CA GLU A 465 -1.62 18.80 -58.11
C GLU A 465 -0.91 17.98 -59.20
N ALA A 466 -0.87 16.65 -59.07
CA ALA A 466 -0.40 15.72 -60.11
C ALA A 466 -1.28 15.69 -61.37
N ASN A 467 -2.57 16.07 -61.27
CA ASN A 467 -3.46 16.22 -62.42
C ASN A 467 -3.35 17.61 -63.09
N LEU A 468 -2.44 18.48 -62.64
CA LEU A 468 -2.32 19.87 -63.08
C LEU A 468 -0.97 20.22 -63.73
N GLU A 469 -0.03 19.27 -63.87
CA GLU A 469 1.15 19.46 -64.71
C GLU A 469 0.80 19.35 -66.22
N PRO A 470 1.41 20.17 -67.09
CA PRO A 470 0.77 20.50 -68.37
C PRO A 470 1.15 19.57 -69.52
N LEU A 471 0.22 19.45 -70.45
CA LEU A 471 0.37 18.77 -71.72
C LEU A 471 1.22 19.60 -72.69
N SER A 472 2.55 19.63 -72.50
CA SER A 472 3.50 20.15 -73.49
C SER A 472 4.93 19.64 -73.27
N SER A 473 5.31 18.56 -73.95
CA SER A 473 6.71 18.22 -74.21
C SER A 473 6.87 17.77 -75.65
N ASP A 474 7.74 18.49 -76.38
CA ASP A 474 8.28 18.18 -77.70
C ASP A 474 8.41 16.68 -78.01
N ALA A 475 8.03 16.33 -79.25
CA ALA A 475 8.46 15.10 -79.92
C ALA A 475 9.21 15.51 -81.19
N GLY A 476 10.54 15.37 -81.17
CA GLY A 476 11.40 15.81 -82.27
C GLY A 476 11.62 14.76 -83.36
N VAL A 477 12.21 15.24 -84.47
CA VAL A 477 13.18 14.52 -85.33
C VAL A 477 12.63 13.30 -86.10
N ASP A 478 12.28 13.48 -87.39
CA ASP A 478 13.25 13.33 -88.51
C ASP A 478 12.58 13.34 -89.89
N ARG A 479 13.24 13.95 -90.89
CA ARG A 479 13.30 13.51 -92.31
C ARG A 479 14.12 14.45 -93.20
N GLU A 480 15.21 13.93 -93.75
CA GLU A 480 15.77 14.42 -95.01
C GLU A 480 14.78 14.24 -96.16
N THR A 481 14.75 15.17 -97.13
CA THR A 481 14.92 14.87 -98.57
C THR A 481 14.95 16.15 -99.42
N HIS A 482 16.07 16.33 -100.14
CA HIS A 482 16.21 16.80 -101.53
C HIS A 482 15.55 18.09 -102.09
N ILE A 483 16.43 18.82 -102.80
CA ILE A 483 16.27 19.95 -103.77
C ILE A 483 16.20 21.35 -103.14
#